data_AF-A0A292S759-F1
#
_entry.id   AF-A0A292S759-F1
#
_cell.length_a   1.000
_cell.length_b   1.000
_cell.length_c   1.000
_cell.angle_alpha   90.00
_cell.angle_beta   90.00
_cell.angle_gamma   90.00
#
_symmetry.space_group_name_H-M   'P 1'
#
loop_
_entity.id
_entity.type
_entity.pdbx_description
1 polymer ?
#
loop_
_entity_poly.entity_id
_entity_poly.type
_entity_poly.pdbx_seq_one_letter_code
_entity_poly.pdbx_strand_id
1 'polypeptide(L)'
;MADCRIVNQNVASSVTNIDNLATKYANAGTEFETAFKAAIAEMEGDSKDALIELFDKSYKEFVTSLEAGLPAMIKGMSSLLEGNRDNFEKVDAQIAESIRGGGQG
;
A
#
# COMPACT_ATOMS: atom_id res chain seq x y z
N MET A 1 -6.33 -2.11 -30.90
CA MET A 1 -6.46 -1.49 -29.56
C MET A 1 -6.91 -2.49 -28.48
N ALA A 2 -6.70 -3.80 -28.65
CA ALA A 2 -7.05 -4.79 -27.61
C ALA A 2 -5.91 -5.01 -26.60
N ASP A 3 -4.65 -4.90 -27.03
CA ASP A 3 -3.48 -5.18 -26.19
C ASP A 3 -3.32 -4.21 -25.02
N CYS A 4 -3.51 -2.89 -25.20
CA CYS A 4 -3.44 -1.94 -24.08
C CYS A 4 -4.49 -2.22 -23.00
N ARG A 5 -5.70 -2.64 -23.39
CA ARG A 5 -6.79 -2.91 -22.43
C ARG A 5 -6.53 -4.16 -21.59
N ILE A 6 -5.98 -5.22 -22.20
CA ILE A 6 -5.62 -6.46 -21.49
C ILE A 6 -4.39 -6.23 -20.60
N VAL A 7 -3.38 -5.48 -21.06
CA VAL A 7 -2.19 -5.13 -20.26
C VAL A 7 -2.58 -4.25 -19.07
N ASN A 8 -3.47 -3.27 -19.26
CA ASN A 8 -3.97 -2.41 -18.20
C ASN A 8 -4.71 -3.20 -17.10
N GLN A 9 -5.54 -4.20 -17.46
CA GLN A 9 -6.23 -5.04 -16.46
C GLN A 9 -5.28 -5.83 -15.55
N ASN A 10 -4.18 -6.36 -16.10
CA ASN A 10 -3.17 -7.07 -15.31
C ASN A 10 -2.39 -6.12 -14.38
N VAL A 11 -2.09 -4.91 -14.85
CA VAL A 11 -1.48 -3.85 -14.03
C VAL A 11 -2.43 -3.44 -12.91
N ALA A 12 -3.70 -3.17 -13.22
CA ALA A 12 -4.74 -2.84 -12.24
C ALA A 12 -4.85 -3.91 -11.14
N SER A 13 -4.92 -5.17 -11.54
CA SER A 13 -4.99 -6.31 -10.60
C SER A 13 -3.75 -6.37 -9.70
N SER A 14 -2.57 -6.10 -10.25
CA SER A 14 -1.32 -6.07 -9.49
C SER A 14 -1.29 -4.91 -8.49
N VAL A 15 -1.77 -3.72 -8.89
CA VAL A 15 -1.87 -2.56 -8.00
C VAL A 15 -2.86 -2.81 -6.86
N THR A 16 -4.03 -3.38 -7.15
CA THR A 16 -4.98 -3.81 -6.11
C THR A 16 -4.38 -4.82 -5.15
N ASN A 17 -3.57 -5.76 -5.65
CA ASN A 17 -2.88 -6.72 -4.78
C ASN A 17 -1.86 -6.05 -3.86
N ILE A 18 -1.09 -5.07 -4.35
CA ILE A 18 -0.17 -4.27 -3.54
C ILE A 18 -0.94 -3.49 -2.47
N ASP A 19 -2.07 -2.87 -2.84
CA ASP A 19 -2.91 -2.14 -1.89
C ASP A 19 -3.43 -3.05 -0.78
N ASN A 20 -3.91 -4.24 -1.12
CA ASN A 20 -4.34 -5.25 -0.16
C ASN A 20 -3.22 -5.73 0.77
N LEU A 21 -1.96 -5.72 0.32
CA LEU A 21 -0.82 -6.05 1.17
C LEU A 21 -0.60 -5.01 2.27
N ALA A 22 -0.94 -3.74 2.05
CA ALA A 22 -0.87 -2.72 3.09
C ALA A 22 -1.77 -3.09 4.28
N THR A 23 -3.04 -3.45 4.00
CA THR A 23 -3.98 -3.89 5.05
C THR A 23 -3.53 -5.18 5.74
N LYS A 24 -3.06 -6.16 4.97
CA LYS A 24 -2.55 -7.42 5.55
C LYS A 24 -1.36 -7.18 6.46
N TYR A 25 -0.44 -6.30 6.06
CA TYR A 25 0.71 -5.92 6.87
C TYR A 25 0.27 -5.24 8.17
N ALA A 26 -0.63 -4.25 8.09
CA ALA A 26 -1.12 -3.55 9.27
C ALA A 26 -1.78 -4.51 10.28
N ASN A 27 -2.60 -5.45 9.78
CA ASN A 27 -3.23 -6.48 10.61
C ASN A 27 -2.19 -7.38 11.30
N ALA A 28 -1.19 -7.86 10.56
CA ALA A 28 -0.09 -8.63 11.14
C ALA A 28 0.71 -7.82 12.17
N GLY A 29 0.87 -6.51 11.95
CA GLY A 29 1.45 -5.59 12.92
C GLY A 29 0.64 -5.49 14.22
N THR A 30 -0.69 -5.43 14.14
CA THR A 30 -1.58 -5.44 15.31
C THR A 30 -1.55 -6.78 16.06
N GLU A 31 -1.51 -7.90 15.33
CA GLU A 31 -1.34 -9.23 15.92
C GLU A 31 0.00 -9.34 16.64
N PHE A 32 1.08 -8.81 16.04
CA PHE A 32 2.39 -8.73 16.67
C PHE A 32 2.39 -7.85 17.92
N GLU A 33 1.79 -6.65 17.90
CA GLU A 33 1.63 -5.80 19.09
C GLU A 33 0.96 -6.58 20.23
N THR A 34 -0.13 -7.28 19.91
CA THR A 34 -0.90 -8.05 20.89
C THR A 34 -0.06 -9.19 21.47
N ALA A 35 0.60 -9.97 20.62
CA ALA A 35 1.45 -11.08 21.04
C ALA A 35 2.66 -10.60 21.86
N PHE A 36 3.28 -9.49 21.46
CA PHE A 36 4.39 -8.87 22.18
C PHE A 36 3.98 -8.45 23.58
N LYS A 37 2.86 -7.70 23.71
CA LYS A 37 2.35 -7.25 25.00
C LYS A 37 1.93 -8.41 25.90
N ALA A 38 1.39 -9.49 25.32
CA ALA A 38 1.08 -10.71 26.06
C ALA A 38 2.35 -11.43 26.57
N ALA A 39 3.39 -11.55 25.73
CA ALA A 39 4.63 -12.24 26.09
C ALA A 39 5.37 -11.56 27.25
N ILE A 40 5.28 -10.23 27.35
CA ILE A 40 5.90 -9.46 28.43
C ILE A 40 4.95 -9.19 29.60
N ALA A 41 3.71 -9.70 29.56
CA ALA A 41 2.70 -9.40 30.58
C ALA A 41 3.11 -9.85 31.98
N GLU A 42 3.77 -11.01 32.06
CA GLU A 42 4.29 -11.64 33.28
C GLU A 42 5.66 -11.10 33.71
N MET A 43 6.29 -10.22 32.92
CA MET A 43 7.53 -9.57 33.34
C MET A 43 7.22 -8.55 34.46
N GLU A 44 7.95 -8.63 35.57
CA GLU A 44 7.85 -7.68 36.67
C GLU A 44 8.93 -6.59 36.59
N GLY A 45 8.57 -5.36 36.98
CA GLY A 45 9.48 -4.23 37.15
C GLY A 45 9.82 -3.44 35.87
N ASP A 46 10.76 -2.52 36.02
CA ASP A 46 11.12 -1.48 35.03
C ASP A 46 11.46 -2.00 33.63
N SER A 47 11.87 -3.28 33.52
CA SER A 47 12.17 -3.90 32.22
C SER A 47 10.93 -4.05 31.34
N LYS A 48 9.77 -4.35 31.92
CA LYS A 48 8.49 -4.41 31.18
C LYS A 48 8.13 -3.03 30.65
N ASP A 49 8.22 -2.02 31.50
CA ASP A 49 7.86 -0.66 31.14
C ASP A 49 8.77 -0.10 30.04
N ALA A 50 10.07 -0.36 30.13
CA ALA A 50 11.03 0.01 29.09
C ALA A 50 10.75 -0.67 27.74
N LEU A 51 10.33 -1.95 27.76
CA LEU A 51 9.98 -2.69 26.54
C LEU A 51 8.67 -2.18 25.92
N ILE A 52 7.65 -1.88 26.73
CA ILE A 52 6.40 -1.27 26.27
C ILE A 52 6.69 0.11 25.67
N GLU A 53 7.47 0.93 26.37
CA GLU A 53 7.84 2.27 25.91
C GLU A 53 8.61 2.23 24.59
N LEU A 54 9.59 1.33 24.46
CA LEU A 54 10.34 1.14 23.22
C LEU A 54 9.39 0.77 22.07
N PHE A 55 8.48 -0.18 22.31
CA PHE A 55 7.53 -0.62 21.29
C PHE A 55 6.59 0.51 20.87
N ASP A 56 5.94 1.16 21.83
CA ASP A 56 4.94 2.20 21.57
C ASP A 56 5.57 3.42 20.90
N LYS A 57 6.83 3.76 21.22
CA LYS A 57 7.54 4.90 20.61
C LYS A 57 8.17 4.60 19.24
N SER A 58 8.78 3.43 19.10
CA SER A 58 9.65 3.16 17.93
C SER A 58 8.99 2.29 16.88
N TYR A 59 8.11 1.37 17.28
CA TYR A 59 7.66 0.28 16.40
C TYR A 59 6.19 0.34 16.07
N LYS A 60 5.34 0.68 17.05
CA LYS A 60 3.89 0.63 16.90
C LYS A 60 3.40 1.37 15.66
N GLU A 61 3.69 2.66 15.56
CA GLU A 61 3.25 3.45 14.39
C GLU A 61 3.81 2.89 13.08
N PHE A 62 5.10 2.53 13.07
CA PHE A 62 5.76 2.00 11.88
C PHE A 62 5.10 0.72 11.36
N VAL A 63 4.65 -0.18 12.25
CA VAL A 63 4.12 -1.49 11.87
C VAL A 63 2.61 -1.55 11.74
N THR A 64 1.85 -0.73 12.48
CA THR A 64 0.38 -0.82 12.52
C THR A 64 -0.34 0.27 11.73
N SER A 65 0.29 1.43 11.50
CA SER A 65 -0.46 2.58 10.98
C SER A 65 -0.62 2.53 9.46
N LEU A 66 -1.87 2.73 9.01
CA LEU A 66 -2.22 2.93 7.60
C LEU A 66 -2.06 4.40 7.17
N GLU A 67 -1.77 5.28 8.11
CA GLU A 67 -1.60 6.72 7.89
C GLU A 67 -0.12 7.14 7.93
N ALA A 68 0.69 6.45 8.73
CA ALA A 68 2.12 6.64 8.86
C ALA A 68 2.83 5.27 8.94
N GLY A 69 4.10 5.17 8.56
CA GLY A 69 4.82 3.89 8.62
C GLY A 69 4.70 3.01 7.37
N LEU A 70 5.08 1.74 7.50
CA LEU A 70 5.23 0.83 6.35
C LEU A 70 3.92 0.49 5.64
N PRO A 71 2.78 0.22 6.31
CA PRO A 71 1.50 0.05 5.62
C PRO A 71 1.13 1.29 4.80
N ALA A 72 1.31 2.49 5.36
CA ALA A 72 1.06 3.75 4.66
C ALA A 72 1.97 3.91 3.42
N MET A 73 3.25 3.52 3.51
CA MET A 73 4.17 3.53 2.37
C MET A 73 3.75 2.57 1.26
N ILE A 74 3.30 1.36 1.61
CA ILE A 74 2.79 0.38 0.64
C ILE A 74 1.56 0.94 -0.08
N LYS A 75 0.64 1.58 0.66
CA LYS A 75 -0.54 2.24 0.12
C LYS A 75 -0.22 3.47 -0.73
N GLY A 76 0.79 4.24 -0.33
CA GLY A 76 1.30 5.35 -1.14
C GLY A 76 1.86 4.86 -2.47
N MET A 77 2.61 3.77 -2.45
CA MET A 77 3.13 3.13 -3.66
C MET A 77 2.02 2.59 -4.56
N SER A 78 1.00 1.90 -4.02
CA SER A 78 -0.14 1.43 -4.82
C SER A 78 -0.84 2.61 -5.51
N SER A 79 -1.06 3.71 -4.78
CA SER A 79 -1.70 4.93 -5.31
C SER A 79 -0.89 5.59 -6.43
N LEU A 80 0.45 5.64 -6.30
CA LEU A 80 1.33 6.16 -7.36
C LEU A 80 1.28 5.29 -8.62
N LEU A 81 1.29 3.97 -8.45
CA LEU A 81 1.21 3.02 -9.57
C LEU A 81 -0.15 3.10 -10.26
N GLU A 82 -1.24 3.28 -9.51
CA GLU A 82 -2.58 3.50 -10.03
C GLU A 82 -2.66 4.78 -10.87
N GLY A 83 -2.13 5.89 -10.33
CA GLY A 83 -2.08 7.16 -11.05
C GLY A 83 -1.26 7.06 -12.35
N ASN A 84 -0.15 6.32 -12.34
CA ASN A 84 0.64 6.07 -13.55
C ASN A 84 -0.14 5.26 -14.58
N ARG A 85 -0.83 4.19 -14.16
CA ARG A 85 -1.69 3.37 -15.04
C ARG A 85 -2.79 4.20 -15.69
N ASP A 86 -3.50 5.01 -14.90
CA ASP A 86 -4.56 5.89 -15.40
C ASP A 86 -4.05 6.91 -16.41
N ASN A 87 -2.84 7.45 -16.17
CA ASN A 87 -2.21 8.37 -17.12
C ASN A 87 -1.88 7.68 -18.45
N PHE A 88 -1.38 6.45 -18.44
CA PHE A 88 -1.14 5.68 -19.66
C PHE A 88 -2.42 5.44 -20.46
N GLU A 89 -3.52 5.10 -19.80
CA GLU A 89 -4.81 4.89 -20.47
C GLU A 89 -5.34 6.18 -21.10
N LYS A 90 -5.23 7.32 -20.39
CA LYS A 90 -5.66 8.62 -20.91
C LYS A 90 -4.83 9.06 -22.11
N VAL A 91 -3.51 8.88 -22.07
CA VAL A 91 -2.63 9.23 -23.20
C VAL A 91 -2.92 8.34 -24.42
N ASP A 92 -3.12 7.04 -24.22
CA ASP A 92 -3.51 6.12 -25.30
C ASP A 92 -4.84 6.55 -25.95
N ALA A 93 -5.84 6.90 -25.12
CA ALA A 93 -7.12 7.41 -25.60
C ALA A 93 -6.98 8.71 -26.41
N GLN A 94 -6.17 9.66 -25.93
CA GLN A 94 -5.88 10.92 -26.64
C GLN A 94 -5.16 10.71 -27.97
N ILE A 95 -4.19 9.80 -28.04
CA ILE A 95 -3.50 9.45 -29.28
C ILE A 95 -4.49 8.79 -30.25
N ALA A 96 -5.31 7.87 -29.78
CA ALA A 96 -6.33 7.22 -30.60
C ALA A 96 -7.35 8.22 -31.15
N GLU A 97 -7.77 9.19 -30.35
CA GLU A 97 -8.68 10.26 -30.76
C GLU A 97 -8.01 11.21 -31.77
N SER A 98 -6.75 11.59 -31.54
CA SER A 98 -5.97 12.44 -32.46
C SER A 98 -5.76 11.79 -33.83
N ILE A 99 -5.48 10.48 -33.87
CA ILE A 99 -5.37 9.71 -35.13
C ILE A 99 -6.72 9.64 -35.85
N ARG A 100 -7.84 9.47 -35.13
CA ARG A 100 -9.18 9.42 -35.72
C ARG A 100 -9.65 10.81 -36.19
N GLY A 101 -9.28 11.87 -35.50
CA GLY A 101 -9.61 13.26 -35.83
C GLY A 101 -8.74 13.86 -36.92
N GLY A 102 -7.47 13.44 -37.03
CA GLY A 102 -6.51 13.92 -38.03
C GLY A 102 -6.65 13.27 -39.42
N GLY A 103 -7.58 12.33 -39.60
CA GLY A 103 -7.84 11.64 -40.89
C GLY A 103 -8.98 12.26 -41.73
N GLN A 104 -9.55 13.38 -41.31
CA GLN A 104 -10.52 14.17 -42.10
C GLN A 104 -9.90 15.54 -42.39
N GLY A 105 -9.16 15.61 -43.50
CA GLY A 105 -8.51 16.81 -44.02
C GLY A 105 -7.69 16.47 -45.25
#